data_AF-A0A813FQM4-F1
#
_entry.id   AF-A0A813FQM4-F1
#
_cell.length_a   1.000
_cell.length_b   1.000
_cell.length_c   1.000
_cell.angle_alpha   90.00
_cell.angle_beta   90.00
_cell.angle_gamma   90.00
#
_symmetry.space_group_name_H-M   'P 1'
#
loop_
_entity.id
_entity.type
_entity.pdbx_description
1 polymer ?
#
loop_
_entity_poly.entity_id
_entity_poly.type
_entity_poly.pdbx_seq_one_letter_code
_entity_poly.pdbx_strand_id
1 'polypeptide(L)'
;VQRIKTATSHLEILQIQEGADDGVLARAWKRILLTLHPDKLQSCTPQEREAAAEALHLVHKAKEEFRETSQASGAVDVPQQLLAAGKPVCTQCQPGQRRYECSWLIPDVVDKARPIEKYEVYGPRVFSHT
;
A
#
# COMPACT_ATOMS: atom_id res chain seq x y z
N VAL A 1 -21.36 -0.24 6.73
CA VAL A 1 -21.29 1.03 5.97
C VAL A 1 -21.38 2.24 6.90
N GLN A 2 -22.49 2.44 7.61
CA GLN A 2 -22.65 3.65 8.47
C GLN A 2 -21.51 3.86 9.47
N ARG A 3 -21.09 2.80 10.17
CA ARG A 3 -19.92 2.81 11.07
C ARG A 3 -18.66 3.40 10.41
N ILE A 4 -18.38 3.03 9.16
CA ILE A 4 -17.19 3.51 8.43
C ILE A 4 -17.35 4.98 8.08
N LYS A 5 -18.55 5.41 7.68
CA LYS A 5 -18.83 6.81 7.34
C LYS A 5 -18.79 7.75 8.55
N THR A 6 -19.06 7.24 9.75
CA THR A 6 -19.03 8.02 11.01
C THR A 6 -17.70 7.91 11.76
N ALA A 7 -16.77 7.08 11.29
CA ALA A 7 -15.47 6.92 11.94
C ALA A 7 -14.61 8.17 11.73
N THR A 8 -13.88 8.56 12.77
CA THR A 8 -13.08 9.79 12.79
C THR A 8 -11.59 9.53 12.57
N SER A 9 -11.14 8.28 12.74
CA SER A 9 -9.75 7.88 12.54
C SER A 9 -9.61 6.66 11.63
N HIS A 10 -8.44 6.51 11.01
CA HIS A 10 -8.11 5.33 10.21
C HIS A 10 -8.14 4.03 11.04
N LEU A 11 -7.76 4.11 12.33
CA LEU A 11 -7.83 2.99 13.28
C LEU A 11 -9.27 2.53 13.51
N GLU A 12 -10.20 3.47 13.69
CA GLU A 12 -11.62 3.18 13.84
C GLU A 12 -12.19 2.58 12.54
N ILE A 13 -11.85 3.15 11.38
CA ILE A 13 -12.30 2.63 10.07
C ILE A 13 -11.88 1.16 9.91
N LEU A 14 -10.61 0.86 10.20
CA LEU A 14 -10.02 -0.48 10.05
C LEU A 14 -10.34 -1.42 11.22
N GLN A 15 -10.82 -0.90 12.36
CA GLN A 15 -11.04 -1.63 13.61
C GLN A 15 -9.78 -2.32 14.13
N ILE A 16 -8.70 -1.55 14.19
CA ILE A 16 -7.40 -2.00 14.72
C ILE A 16 -6.99 -1.09 15.87
N GLN A 17 -6.14 -1.60 16.76
CA GLN A 17 -5.58 -0.83 17.86
C GLN A 17 -4.36 -0.04 17.40
N GLU A 18 -3.99 1.00 18.14
CA GLU A 18 -2.70 1.67 17.98
C GLU A 18 -1.55 0.65 18.12
N GLY A 19 -0.56 0.74 17.25
CA GLY A 19 0.59 -0.18 17.23
C GLY A 19 0.31 -1.58 16.68
N ALA A 20 -0.84 -1.80 16.02
CA ALA A 20 -1.10 -3.04 15.31
C ALA A 20 -0.04 -3.31 14.23
N ASP A 21 0.38 -4.57 14.08
CA ASP A 21 1.31 -4.96 13.02
C ASP A 21 0.64 -5.01 11.63
N ASP A 22 1.46 -5.07 10.58
CA ASP A 22 1.01 -5.17 9.19
C ASP A 22 0.14 -6.42 8.92
N GLY A 23 0.34 -7.50 9.68
CA GLY A 23 -0.45 -8.73 9.57
C GLY A 23 -1.88 -8.55 10.10
N VAL A 24 -2.05 -7.80 11.19
CA VAL A 24 -3.34 -7.40 11.74
C VAL A 24 -4.03 -6.43 10.78
N LEU A 25 -3.31 -5.43 10.26
CA LEU A 25 -3.80 -4.49 9.24
C LEU A 25 -4.33 -5.25 8.01
N ALA A 26 -3.51 -6.15 7.45
CA ALA A 26 -3.87 -6.89 6.23
C ALA A 26 -5.11 -7.77 6.44
N ARG A 27 -5.25 -8.42 7.61
CA ARG A 27 -6.44 -9.22 7.95
C ARG A 27 -7.68 -8.36 8.10
N ALA A 28 -7.58 -7.25 8.82
CA ALA A 28 -8.69 -6.33 9.06
C ALA A 28 -9.20 -5.70 7.75
N TRP A 29 -8.27 -5.23 6.91
CA TRP A 29 -8.57 -4.66 5.60
C TRP A 29 -9.25 -5.68 4.67
N LYS A 30 -8.69 -6.89 4.55
CA LYS A 30 -9.29 -7.97 3.73
C LYS A 30 -10.70 -8.34 4.21
N ARG A 31 -10.92 -8.44 5.52
CA ARG A 31 -12.24 -8.72 6.10
C ARG A 31 -13.28 -7.69 5.64
N ILE A 32 -12.94 -6.40 5.71
CA ILE A 32 -13.87 -5.33 5.33
C ILE A 32 -14.12 -5.34 3.82
N LEU A 33 -13.07 -5.53 3.01
CA LEU A 33 -13.17 -5.67 1.56
C LEU A 33 -14.10 -6.80 1.13
N LEU A 34 -13.95 -7.99 1.72
CA LEU A 34 -14.79 -9.14 1.40
C LEU A 34 -16.25 -8.94 1.80
N THR A 35 -16.49 -8.11 2.81
CA THR A 35 -17.85 -7.79 3.27
C THR A 35 -18.54 -6.77 2.37
N LEU A 36 -17.79 -5.79 1.86
CA LEU A 36 -18.30 -4.74 0.97
C LEU A 36 -18.08 -5.04 -0.52
N HIS A 37 -17.61 -6.25 -0.86
CA HIS A 37 -17.33 -6.61 -2.24
C HIS A 37 -18.59 -6.48 -3.11
N PRO A 38 -18.52 -5.89 -4.32
CA PRO A 38 -19.68 -5.70 -5.18
C PRO A 38 -20.53 -6.96 -5.40
N ASP A 39 -19.89 -8.13 -5.52
CA ASP A 39 -20.60 -9.42 -5.67
C ASP A 39 -21.51 -9.76 -4.48
N LYS A 40 -21.16 -9.31 -3.27
CA LYS A 40 -21.98 -9.52 -2.07
C LYS A 40 -23.12 -8.52 -1.96
N LEU A 41 -23.10 -7.45 -2.76
CA LEU A 41 -24.08 -6.36 -2.74
C LEU A 41 -25.07 -6.42 -3.91
N GLN A 42 -25.06 -7.50 -4.69
CA GLN A 42 -25.92 -7.66 -5.86
C GLN A 42 -27.42 -7.66 -5.53
N SER A 43 -27.81 -8.00 -4.30
CA SER A 43 -29.19 -7.95 -3.82
C SER A 43 -29.56 -6.63 -3.13
N CYS A 44 -28.58 -5.74 -2.90
CA CYS A 44 -28.80 -4.45 -2.25
C CYS A 44 -29.37 -3.41 -3.23
N THR A 45 -30.00 -2.39 -2.69
CA THR A 45 -30.51 -1.23 -3.44
C THR A 45 -29.36 -0.43 -4.07
N PRO A 46 -29.61 0.37 -5.12
CA PRO A 46 -28.59 1.23 -5.72
C PRO A 46 -27.94 2.18 -4.70
N GLN A 47 -28.73 2.78 -3.80
CA GLN A 47 -28.19 3.67 -2.77
C GLN A 47 -27.26 2.95 -1.79
N GLU A 48 -27.59 1.71 -1.41
CA GLU A 48 -26.72 0.92 -0.52
C GLU A 48 -25.40 0.53 -1.19
N ARG A 49 -25.43 0.23 -2.50
CA ARG A 49 -24.22 -0.08 -3.26
C ARG A 49 -23.29 1.13 -3.38
N GLU A 50 -23.87 2.29 -3.65
CA GLU A 50 -23.12 3.56 -3.71
C GLU A 50 -22.48 3.89 -2.35
N ALA A 51 -23.26 3.81 -1.27
CA ALA A 51 -22.75 4.04 0.08
C ALA A 51 -21.67 3.00 0.47
N ALA A 52 -21.76 1.76 -0.01
CA ALA A 52 -20.74 0.75 0.20
C ALA A 52 -19.46 1.03 -0.61
N ALA A 53 -19.58 1.55 -1.83
CA ALA A 53 -18.44 1.98 -2.65
C ALA A 53 -17.69 3.15 -2.00
N GLU A 54 -18.42 4.15 -1.49
CA GLU A 54 -17.82 5.24 -0.69
C GLU A 54 -17.10 4.71 0.55
N ALA A 55 -17.74 3.79 1.28
CA ALA A 55 -17.12 3.18 2.46
C ALA A 55 -15.86 2.37 2.11
N LEU A 56 -15.85 1.67 0.97
CA LEU A 56 -14.65 1.00 0.47
C LEU A 56 -13.53 1.99 0.17
N HIS A 57 -13.85 3.12 -0.47
CA HIS A 57 -12.86 4.16 -0.74
C HIS A 57 -12.22 4.69 0.56
N LEU A 58 -13.04 4.96 1.59
CA LEU A 58 -12.54 5.36 2.91
C LEU A 58 -11.64 4.30 3.55
N VAL A 59 -11.97 3.01 3.39
CA VAL A 59 -11.16 1.90 3.91
C VAL A 59 -9.81 1.79 3.21
N HIS A 60 -9.76 2.02 1.89
CA HIS A 60 -8.50 2.09 1.16
C HIS A 60 -7.64 3.27 1.63
N LYS A 61 -8.25 4.46 1.76
CA LYS A 61 -7.56 5.65 2.25
C LYS A 61 -6.99 5.44 3.66
N ALA A 62 -7.80 4.88 4.58
CA ALA A 62 -7.39 4.58 5.94
C ALA A 62 -6.19 3.61 6.02
N LYS A 63 -6.11 2.64 5.10
CA LYS A 63 -4.96 1.72 5.03
C LYS A 63 -3.68 2.47 4.65
N GLU A 64 -3.73 3.35 3.66
CA GLU A 64 -2.55 4.14 3.26
C GLU A 64 -2.14 5.10 4.38
N GLU A 65 -3.10 5.80 4.99
CA GLU A 65 -2.84 6.68 6.14
C GLU A 65 -2.16 5.92 7.31
N PHE A 66 -2.62 4.71 7.64
CA PHE A 66 -2.00 3.91 8.71
C PHE A 66 -0.53 3.56 8.39
N ARG A 67 -0.22 3.25 7.12
CA ARG A 67 1.15 2.96 6.68
C ARG A 67 2.03 4.20 6.72
N GLU A 68 1.52 5.33 6.21
CA GLU A 68 2.21 6.63 6.29
C GLU A 68 2.49 7.03 7.74
N THR A 69 1.53 6.83 8.64
CA THR A 69 1.71 7.16 10.08
C THR A 69 2.77 6.26 10.71
N SER A 70 2.77 4.97 10.37
CA SER A 70 3.79 4.01 10.83
C SER A 70 5.19 4.40 10.33
N GLN A 71 5.31 4.80 9.06
CA GLN A 71 6.57 5.30 8.49
C GLN A 71 7.02 6.61 9.14
N ALA A 72 6.12 7.57 9.31
CA ALA A 72 6.41 8.89 9.89
C ALA A 72 6.81 8.80 11.37
N SER A 73 6.31 7.80 12.11
CA SER A 73 6.67 7.57 13.51
C SER A 73 8.12 7.09 13.73
N GLY A 74 8.87 6.81 12.65
CA GLY A 74 10.23 6.28 12.73
C GLY A 74 10.29 4.78 13.08
N ALA A 75 9.17 4.06 12.92
CA ALA A 75 9.10 2.61 13.05
C ALA A 75 9.74 1.87 11.85
N VAL A 76 10.10 2.59 10.80
CA VAL A 76 10.79 2.09 9.61
C VAL A 76 12.14 2.78 9.51
N ASP A 77 13.20 2.02 9.25
CA ASP A 77 14.51 2.59 9.00
C ASP A 77 14.64 2.95 7.52
N VAL A 78 14.77 4.25 7.24
CA VAL A 78 14.95 4.79 5.88
C VAL A 78 16.40 5.26 5.77
N PRO A 79 17.23 4.63 4.91
CA PRO A 79 18.60 5.07 4.72
C PRO A 79 18.65 6.54 4.27
N GLN A 80 19.41 7.37 4.99
CA GLN A 80 19.57 8.79 4.64
C GLN A 80 20.18 8.98 3.24
N GLN A 81 21.01 8.02 2.81
CA GLN A 81 21.61 8.01 1.48
C GLN A 81 21.42 6.64 0.83
N LEU A 82 20.69 6.64 -0.30
CA LEU A 82 20.52 5.46 -1.12
C LEU A 82 21.77 5.23 -1.96
N LEU A 83 22.52 4.17 -1.66
CA LEU A 83 23.67 3.75 -2.45
C LEU A 83 23.23 2.70 -3.47
N ALA A 84 23.53 2.91 -4.75
CA ALA A 84 23.21 1.94 -5.78
C ALA A 84 24.02 0.65 -5.60
N ALA A 85 23.35 -0.50 -5.65
CA ALA A 85 23.96 -1.82 -5.69
C ALA A 85 24.44 -2.15 -7.12
N GLY A 86 25.37 -1.34 -7.62
CA GLY A 86 25.95 -1.50 -8.95
C GLY A 86 25.19 -0.75 -10.06
N LYS A 87 25.37 -1.22 -11.30
CA LYS A 87 24.79 -0.60 -12.50
C LYS A 87 23.40 -1.17 -12.78
N PRO A 88 22.47 -0.38 -13.37
CA PRO A 88 21.17 -0.88 -13.78
C PRO A 88 21.29 -2.10 -14.71
N VAL A 89 20.45 -3.12 -14.48
CA VAL A 89 20.43 -4.35 -15.27
C VAL A 89 19.23 -4.33 -16.20
N CYS A 90 19.45 -4.56 -17.49
CA CYS A 90 18.35 -4.72 -18.46
C CYS A 90 17.75 -6.13 -18.28
N THR A 91 16.59 -6.24 -17.63
CA THR A 91 15.91 -7.52 -17.38
C THR A 91 15.05 -7.96 -18.55
N GLN A 92 14.66 -7.03 -19.44
CA GLN A 92 13.96 -7.33 -20.68
C GLN A 92 14.53 -6.46 -21.81
N CYS A 93 15.04 -7.10 -22.87
CA CYS A 93 15.70 -6.40 -23.98
C CYS A 93 14.93 -6.58 -25.30
N GLN A 94 13.63 -6.26 -25.28
CA GLN A 94 12.81 -6.23 -26.51
C GLN A 94 12.71 -4.78 -27.03
N PRO A 95 12.81 -4.55 -28.35
CA PRO A 95 12.53 -3.25 -28.94
C PRO A 95 11.15 -2.72 -28.51
N GLY A 96 11.10 -1.48 -28.00
CA GLY A 96 9.85 -0.88 -27.47
C GLY A 96 9.41 -1.38 -26.09
N GLN A 97 10.08 -2.37 -25.49
CA GLN A 97 9.74 -2.93 -24.17
C GLN A 97 10.99 -3.20 -23.33
N ARG A 98 11.95 -2.27 -23.32
CA ARG A 98 13.15 -2.42 -22.48
C ARG A 98 12.78 -2.18 -21.01
N ARG A 99 13.09 -3.14 -20.14
CA ARG A 99 12.93 -3.03 -18.69
C ARG A 99 14.30 -3.00 -18.05
N TYR A 100 14.55 -1.98 -17.23
CA TYR A 100 15.75 -1.87 -16.41
C TYR A 100 15.38 -2.02 -14.93
N GLU A 101 16.22 -2.73 -14.20
CA GLU A 101 16.14 -2.90 -12.76
C GLU A 101 17.33 -2.18 -12.11
N CYS A 102 17.04 -1.34 -11.13
CA CYS A 102 18.02 -0.70 -10.28
C CYS A 102 17.85 -1.27 -8.87
N SER A 103 18.96 -1.66 -8.25
CA SER A 103 18.97 -2.18 -6.89
C SER A 103 19.77 -1.23 -6.00
N TRP A 104 19.42 -1.17 -4.71
CA TRP A 104 20.14 -0.37 -3.71
C TRP A 104 20.81 -1.28 -2.69
N LEU A 105 21.92 -0.83 -2.13
CA LEU A 105 22.61 -1.52 -1.04
C LEU A 105 21.71 -1.49 0.20
N ILE A 106 21.57 -2.64 0.84
CA ILE A 106 20.90 -2.78 2.12
C ILE A 106 21.98 -2.59 3.20
N PRO A 107 21.72 -1.81 4.27
CA PRO A 107 22.64 -1.68 5.40
C PRO A 107 23.04 -3.05 5.98
N ASP A 108 24.31 -3.20 6.36
CA ASP A 108 24.85 -4.46 6.93
C ASP A 108 24.26 -4.78 8.32
N VAL A 109 23.82 -3.75 9.04
CA VAL A 109 23.18 -3.87 10.36
C VAL A 109 21.73 -3.42 10.21
N VAL A 110 20.81 -4.37 10.36
CA VAL A 110 19.37 -4.10 10.34
C VAL A 110 18.81 -4.27 11.74
N ASP A 111 18.17 -3.23 12.26
CA ASP A 111 17.39 -3.33 13.49
C ASP A 111 16.12 -4.13 13.21
N LYS A 112 15.95 -5.28 13.88
CA LYS A 112 14.77 -6.13 13.71
C LYS A 112 13.48 -5.45 14.17
N ALA A 113 13.57 -4.44 15.04
CA ALA A 113 12.42 -3.65 15.48
C ALA A 113 12.02 -2.57 14.45
N ARG A 114 12.86 -2.30 13.44
CA ARG A 114 12.63 -1.29 12.40
C ARG A 114 12.89 -1.88 11.02
N PRO A 115 11.93 -2.63 10.46
CA PRO A 115 12.13 -3.27 9.16
C PRO A 115 12.36 -2.21 8.07
N ILE A 116 13.23 -2.54 7.12
CA ILE A 116 13.43 -1.72 5.91
C ILE A 116 12.30 -2.06 4.93
N GLU A 117 11.51 -1.05 4.55
CA GLU A 117 10.49 -1.23 3.54
C GLU A 117 11.08 -1.32 2.13
N LYS A 118 10.58 -2.28 1.35
CA LYS A 118 10.94 -2.44 -0.06
C LYS A 118 9.92 -1.71 -0.92
N TYR A 119 10.40 -0.83 -1.79
CA TYR A 119 9.57 -0.12 -2.75
C TYR A 119 10.00 -0.46 -4.17
N GLU A 120 9.03 -0.77 -5.03
CA GLU A 120 9.23 -0.86 -6.46
C GLU A 120 8.88 0.49 -7.10
N VAL A 121 9.87 1.16 -7.70
CA VAL A 121 9.65 2.40 -8.44
C VAL A 121 9.62 2.07 -9.93
N TYR A 122 8.46 2.25 -10.56
CA TYR A 122 8.30 2.07 -11.99
C TYR A 122 8.72 3.37 -12.71
N GLY A 123 9.73 3.27 -13.58
CA GLY A 123 10.17 4.39 -14.41
C GLY A 123 9.15 4.78 -15.50
N PRO A 124 9.22 6.01 -16.03
CA PRO A 124 8.30 6.48 -17.07
C PRO A 124 8.44 5.63 -18.35
N ARG A 125 7.29 5.25 -18.94
CA ARG A 125 7.25 4.59 -20.24
C ARG A 125 7.52 5.63 -21.33
N VAL A 126 8.74 5.64 -21.86
CA VAL A 126 9.09 6.47 -23.01
C VAL A 126 8.84 5.66 -24.27
N PHE A 127 7.82 6.05 -25.05
CA PHE A 127 7.58 5.51 -26.38
C PHE A 127 8.42 6.32 -27.38
N SER A 128 9.34 5.69 -28.09
CA SER A 128 10.00 6.33 -29.23
C SER A 128 9.00 6.37 -30.39
N HIS A 129 8.42 7.53 -30.67
CA HIS A 129 7.70 7.74 -31.92
C HIS A 129 8.74 7.80 -33.05
N THR A 130 8.80 6.74 -33.85
CA THR A 130 9.34 6.79 -35.22
C THR A 130 8.22 7.16 -36.18
#